data_AF-A0A9X3XFL8-F1
#
_entry.id   AF-A0A9X3XFL8-F1
#
_cell.length_a   1.000
_cell.length_b   1.000
_cell.length_c   1.000
_cell.angle_alpha   90.00
_cell.angle_beta   90.00
_cell.angle_gamma   90.00
#
_symmetry.space_group_name_H-M   'P 1'
#
loop_
_entity.id
_entity.type
_entity.pdbx_description
1 polymer ?
#
loop_
_entity_poly.entity_id
_entity_poly.type
_entity_poly.pdbx_seq_one_letter_code
_entity_poly.pdbx_strand_id
1 'polypeptide(L)'
;MLEFSYLCLLLFIITFILYLEKKNIDLSPKKIRLFVSISLMPIILRCLVLLGGVIIEKQRIIYFLRYYVLLNYFSIPLIILSALYIFLRNEKLKFNRNYIFMIILGLLYVVLVYTYKFSISITNKFGFIISLENGMIPILIYLIILASLAVFILINLDKPFCNKVGMRLLLVSLILYIVEYILLLGGISIYPYPIIGEVLILFCLFKSISTFK
;
A
#
# COMPACT_ATOMS: atom_id res chain seq x y z
N MET A 1 -9.44 -21.00 -11.61
CA MET A 1 -9.10 -21.04 -10.17
C MET A 1 -8.36 -19.79 -9.70
N LEU A 2 -7.26 -19.38 -10.35
CA LEU A 2 -6.53 -18.15 -9.98
C LEU A 2 -7.37 -16.86 -10.07
N GLU A 3 -8.24 -16.75 -11.07
CA GLU A 3 -9.13 -15.60 -11.29
C GLU A 3 -10.13 -15.42 -10.15
N PHE A 4 -10.79 -16.52 -9.77
CA PHE A 4 -11.67 -16.56 -8.60
C PHE A 4 -10.91 -16.22 -7.31
N SER A 5 -9.69 -16.76 -7.15
CA SER A 5 -8.85 -16.44 -5.99
C SER A 5 -8.52 -14.95 -5.91
N TYR A 6 -8.26 -14.30 -7.05
CA TYR A 6 -7.97 -12.86 -7.13
C TYR A 6 -9.17 -12.02 -6.68
N LEU A 7 -10.38 -12.35 -7.14
CA LEU A 7 -11.62 -11.68 -6.72
C LEU A 7 -11.88 -11.86 -5.21
N CYS A 8 -11.73 -13.08 -4.71
CA CYS A 8 -11.85 -13.35 -3.27
C CYS A 8 -10.83 -12.56 -2.46
N LEU A 9 -9.59 -12.43 -2.95
CA LEU A 9 -8.53 -11.69 -2.29
C LEU A 9 -8.82 -10.19 -2.26
N LEU A 10 -9.34 -9.61 -3.35
CA LEU A 10 -9.77 -8.20 -3.37
C LEU A 10 -10.92 -7.93 -2.39
N LEU A 11 -11.92 -8.80 -2.34
CA LEU A 11 -13.02 -8.70 -1.37
C LEU A 11 -12.53 -8.86 0.07
N PHE A 12 -11.60 -9.79 0.30
CA PHE A 12 -10.93 -9.95 1.58
C PHE A 12 -10.19 -8.67 1.99
N ILE A 13 -9.46 -8.03 1.08
CA ILE A 13 -8.76 -6.77 1.37
C ILE A 13 -9.75 -5.67 1.76
N ILE A 14 -10.84 -5.51 1.01
CA ILE A 14 -11.87 -4.50 1.32
C ILE A 14 -12.45 -4.74 2.72
N THR A 15 -12.92 -5.97 2.98
CA THR A 15 -13.50 -6.33 4.29
C THR A 15 -12.49 -6.17 5.43
N PHE A 16 -11.23 -6.53 5.21
CA PHE A 16 -10.17 -6.39 6.19
C PHE A 16 -9.84 -4.91 6.47
N ILE A 17 -9.85 -4.05 5.46
CA ILE A 17 -9.66 -2.61 5.64
C ILE A 17 -10.83 -1.98 6.40
N LEU A 18 -12.08 -2.35 6.08
CA LEU A 18 -13.24 -1.86 6.83
C LEU A 18 -13.18 -2.26 8.31
N TYR A 19 -12.73 -3.48 8.60
CA TYR A 19 -12.48 -3.93 9.96
C TYR A 19 -11.34 -3.15 10.64
N LEU A 20 -10.25 -2.89 9.91
CA LEU A 20 -9.13 -2.06 10.38
C LEU A 20 -9.57 -0.63 10.72
N GLU A 21 -10.40 -0.02 9.89
CA GLU A 21 -10.95 1.32 10.11
C GLU A 21 -11.80 1.38 11.37
N LYS A 22 -12.68 0.39 11.57
CA LYS A 22 -13.47 0.29 12.80
C LYS A 22 -12.54 0.26 14.02
N LYS A 23 -11.54 -0.62 14.00
CA LYS A 23 -10.56 -0.75 15.09
C LYS A 23 -9.73 0.53 15.30
N ASN A 24 -9.40 1.23 14.22
CA ASN A 24 -8.70 2.51 14.26
C ASN A 24 -9.53 3.61 14.92
N ILE A 25 -10.84 3.64 14.65
CA ILE A 25 -11.78 4.57 15.30
C ILE A 25 -11.89 4.26 16.80
N ASP A 26 -11.92 2.98 17.17
CA ASP A 26 -12.12 2.58 18.57
C ASP A 26 -10.86 2.81 19.42
N LEU A 27 -9.67 2.48 18.90
CA LEU A 27 -8.43 2.41 19.71
C LEU A 27 -7.44 3.55 19.48
N SER A 28 -7.36 4.11 18.27
CA SER A 28 -6.26 5.03 17.94
C SER A 28 -6.51 6.45 18.48
N PRO A 29 -5.47 7.16 18.95
CA PRO A 29 -5.55 8.59 19.26
C PRO A 29 -5.96 9.42 18.04
N LYS A 30 -6.68 10.53 18.24
CA LYS A 30 -7.27 11.37 17.16
C LYS A 30 -6.32 11.65 15.99
N LYS A 31 -5.05 11.99 16.26
CA LYS A 31 -4.06 12.30 15.21
C LYS A 31 -3.65 11.08 14.38
N ILE A 32 -3.48 9.93 15.03
CA ILE A 32 -3.09 8.67 14.36
C ILE A 32 -4.29 8.13 13.59
N ARG A 33 -5.48 8.21 14.21
CA ARG A 33 -6.75 7.83 13.61
C ARG A 33 -6.96 8.49 12.26
N LEU A 34 -6.89 9.82 12.20
CA LEU A 34 -7.07 10.58 10.97
C LEU A 34 -6.06 10.18 9.89
N PHE A 35 -4.78 10.06 10.27
CA PHE A 35 -3.72 9.70 9.34
C PHE A 35 -3.92 8.29 8.75
N VAL A 36 -4.20 7.32 9.61
CA VAL A 36 -4.45 5.93 9.19
C VAL A 36 -5.67 5.88 8.28
N SER A 37 -6.75 6.59 8.60
CA SER A 37 -7.95 6.57 7.75
C SER A 37 -7.69 7.18 6.37
N ILE A 38 -6.96 8.30 6.30
CA ILE A 38 -6.55 8.89 5.01
C ILE A 38 -5.66 7.92 4.21
N SER A 39 -4.81 7.12 4.88
CA SER A 39 -3.95 6.16 4.19
C SER A 39 -4.70 4.93 3.65
N LEU A 40 -5.79 4.52 4.31
CA LEU A 40 -6.58 3.32 3.95
C LEU A 40 -7.61 3.57 2.85
N MET A 41 -8.27 4.74 2.85
CA MET A 41 -9.31 5.09 1.87
C MET A 41 -8.89 4.89 0.39
N PRO A 42 -7.66 5.27 -0.03
CA PRO A 42 -7.26 5.07 -1.43
C PRO A 42 -7.09 3.60 -1.82
N ILE A 43 -6.80 2.70 -0.86
CA ILE A 43 -6.74 1.26 -1.14
C ILE A 43 -8.14 0.69 -1.38
N ILE A 44 -9.14 1.11 -0.60
CA ILE A 44 -10.54 0.72 -0.85
C ILE A 44 -10.95 1.15 -2.26
N LEU A 45 -10.68 2.40 -2.62
CA LEU A 45 -11.03 2.95 -3.92
C LEU A 45 -10.35 2.17 -5.06
N ARG A 46 -9.06 1.85 -4.90
CA ARG A 46 -8.31 0.99 -5.83
C ARG A 46 -8.96 -0.39 -5.97
N CYS A 47 -9.28 -1.06 -4.87
CA CYS A 47 -9.91 -2.38 -4.91
C CYS A 47 -11.28 -2.36 -5.59
N LEU A 48 -12.10 -1.33 -5.35
CA LEU A 48 -13.38 -1.14 -6.04
C LEU A 48 -13.20 -0.97 -7.55
N VAL A 49 -12.20 -0.20 -7.97
CA VAL A 49 -11.86 -0.01 -9.38
C VAL A 49 -11.38 -1.31 -10.02
N LEU A 50 -10.54 -2.09 -9.33
CA LEU A 50 -10.06 -3.38 -9.82
C LEU A 50 -11.20 -4.40 -9.95
N LEU A 51 -12.14 -4.43 -9.00
CA LEU A 51 -13.34 -5.26 -9.09
C LEU A 51 -14.24 -4.82 -10.25
N GLY A 52 -14.49 -3.51 -10.38
CA GLY A 52 -15.26 -2.96 -11.50
C GLY A 52 -14.61 -3.24 -12.86
N GLY A 53 -13.28 -3.20 -12.92
CA GLY A 53 -12.48 -3.50 -14.11
C GLY A 53 -12.57 -4.97 -14.57
N VAL A 54 -13.16 -5.87 -13.80
CA VAL A 54 -13.46 -7.23 -14.27
C VAL A 54 -14.79 -7.29 -15.02
N ILE A 55 -15.72 -6.38 -14.71
CA ILE A 55 -17.09 -6.35 -15.26
C ILE A 55 -17.20 -5.38 -16.44
N ILE A 56 -16.47 -4.26 -16.40
CA ILE A 56 -16.57 -3.19 -17.39
C ILE A 56 -15.85 -3.62 -18.68
N GLU A 57 -16.57 -3.76 -19.79
CA GLU A 57 -15.97 -4.07 -21.10
C GLU A 57 -15.52 -2.82 -21.87
N LYS A 58 -16.07 -1.64 -21.54
CA LYS A 58 -15.81 -0.39 -22.28
C LYS A 58 -14.48 0.27 -21.87
N GLN A 59 -13.48 0.15 -22.74
CA GLN A 59 -12.13 0.72 -22.56
C GLN A 59 -12.11 2.22 -22.17
N ARG A 60 -13.05 3.03 -22.68
CA ARG A 60 -13.14 4.47 -22.36
C ARG A 60 -13.35 4.75 -20.87
N ILE A 61 -14.16 3.94 -20.19
CA ILE A 61 -14.45 4.12 -18.75
C ILE A 61 -13.20 3.77 -17.93
N ILE A 62 -12.52 2.68 -18.31
CA ILE A 62 -11.30 2.21 -17.65
C ILE A 62 -10.16 3.23 -17.78
N TYR A 63 -10.09 3.94 -18.90
CA TYR A 63 -9.13 5.03 -19.06
C TYR A 63 -9.29 6.15 -18.02
N PHE A 64 -10.52 6.48 -17.61
CA PHE A 64 -10.74 7.43 -16.51
C PHE A 64 -10.40 6.85 -15.14
N LEU A 65 -10.59 5.54 -14.97
CA LEU A 65 -10.33 4.85 -13.70
C LEU A 65 -8.85 4.59 -13.43
N ARG A 66 -7.97 4.79 -14.43
CA ARG A 66 -6.53 4.54 -14.34
C ARG A 66 -5.84 5.19 -13.14
N TYR A 67 -6.29 6.38 -12.76
CA TYR A 67 -5.70 7.14 -11.66
C TYR A 67 -5.81 6.34 -10.37
N TYR A 68 -6.97 5.74 -10.13
CA TYR A 68 -7.27 5.02 -8.90
C TYR A 68 -6.51 3.69 -8.77
N VAL A 69 -6.11 3.07 -9.88
CA VAL A 69 -5.35 1.81 -9.85
C VAL A 69 -3.96 1.97 -9.25
N LEU A 70 -3.34 3.15 -9.39
CA LEU A 70 -2.01 3.45 -8.87
C LEU A 70 -2.01 4.03 -7.46
N LEU A 71 -3.14 4.07 -6.75
CA LEU A 71 -3.20 4.64 -5.41
C LEU A 71 -2.33 3.90 -4.38
N ASN A 72 -1.89 2.68 -4.68
CA ASN A 72 -0.95 1.94 -3.83
C ASN A 72 0.41 2.62 -3.70
N TYR A 73 0.90 3.31 -4.74
CA TYR A 73 2.14 4.09 -4.70
C TYR A 73 2.12 5.18 -3.63
N PHE A 74 0.93 5.68 -3.29
CA PHE A 74 0.70 6.65 -2.23
C PHE A 74 0.42 5.97 -0.88
N SER A 75 -0.58 5.08 -0.85
CA SER A 75 -1.10 4.53 0.40
C SER A 75 -0.14 3.60 1.14
N ILE A 76 0.56 2.72 0.43
CA ILE A 76 1.37 1.68 1.07
C ILE A 76 2.54 2.28 1.87
N PRO A 77 3.34 3.22 1.32
CA PRO A 77 4.36 3.92 2.11
C PRO A 77 3.79 4.63 3.36
N LEU A 78 2.58 5.20 3.27
CA LEU A 78 1.95 5.86 4.42
C LEU A 78 1.53 4.86 5.50
N ILE A 79 0.98 3.71 5.11
CA ILE A 79 0.65 2.65 6.06
C ILE A 79 1.91 2.16 6.76
N ILE A 80 3.00 1.94 6.02
CA ILE A 80 4.30 1.57 6.57
C ILE A 80 4.76 2.63 7.59
N LEU A 81 4.73 3.92 7.23
CA LEU A 81 5.12 5.01 8.14
C LEU A 81 4.28 5.06 9.41
N SER A 82 2.97 4.80 9.31
CA SER A 82 2.09 4.77 10.48
C SER A 82 2.44 3.61 11.41
N ALA A 83 2.55 2.39 10.88
CA ALA A 83 2.87 1.21 11.67
C ALA A 83 4.28 1.29 12.27
N LEU A 84 5.25 1.82 11.51
CA LEU A 84 6.61 2.09 11.95
C LEU A 84 6.63 3.07 13.14
N TYR A 85 5.92 4.19 13.04
CA TYR A 85 5.84 5.14 14.15
C TYR A 85 5.27 4.48 15.42
N ILE A 86 4.17 3.73 15.27
CA ILE A 86 3.48 3.08 16.38
C ILE A 86 4.39 2.04 17.06
N PHE A 87 5.11 1.23 16.28
CA PHE A 87 6.03 0.23 16.84
C PHE A 87 7.29 0.84 17.43
N LEU A 88 7.78 1.96 16.90
CA LEU A 88 8.99 2.61 17.38
C LEU A 88 8.82 3.19 18.80
N ARG A 89 7.60 3.65 19.15
CA ARG A 89 7.27 4.25 20.46
C ARG A 89 8.29 5.28 20.96
N ASN A 90 8.85 6.07 20.04
CA ASN A 90 9.88 7.04 20.38
C ASN A 90 9.25 8.38 20.75
N GLU A 91 9.25 8.71 22.05
CA GLU A 91 8.69 9.93 22.60
C GLU A 91 9.31 11.22 22.03
N LYS A 92 10.55 11.15 21.52
CA LYS A 92 11.22 12.30 20.89
C LYS A 92 10.67 12.62 19.49
N LEU A 93 10.00 11.67 18.84
CA LEU A 93 9.46 11.85 17.48
C LEU A 93 7.99 12.27 17.56
N LYS A 94 7.68 13.47 17.06
CA LYS A 94 6.31 13.94 16.94
C LYS A 94 5.63 13.29 15.72
N PHE A 95 4.45 12.70 15.92
CA PHE A 95 3.63 12.12 14.84
C PHE A 95 3.30 13.12 13.71
N ASN A 96 3.27 14.42 14.01
CA ASN A 96 3.05 15.47 13.01
C ASN A 96 4.01 15.39 11.82
N ARG A 97 5.22 14.82 11.98
CA ARG A 97 6.16 14.62 10.87
C ARG A 97 5.61 13.68 9.78
N ASN A 98 4.77 12.72 10.14
CA ASN A 98 4.16 11.81 9.17
C ASN A 98 3.23 12.55 8.19
N TYR A 99 2.54 13.61 8.64
CA TYR A 99 1.71 14.45 7.77
C TYR A 99 2.53 15.19 6.71
N ILE A 100 3.80 15.52 7.00
CA ILE A 100 4.71 16.10 5.99
C ILE A 100 4.99 15.07 4.90
N PHE A 101 5.28 13.82 5.27
CA PHE A 101 5.45 12.72 4.30
C PHE A 101 4.18 12.46 3.48
N MET A 102 2.99 12.60 4.08
CA MET A 102 1.72 12.50 3.35
C MET A 102 1.60 13.55 2.24
N ILE A 103 1.94 14.80 2.51
CA ILE A 103 1.91 15.86 1.50
C ILE A 103 2.94 15.56 0.39
N ILE A 104 4.16 15.18 0.75
CA ILE A 104 5.24 14.88 -0.21
C ILE A 104 4.85 13.70 -1.11
N LEU A 105 4.38 12.59 -0.53
CA LEU A 105 3.95 11.42 -1.29
C LEU A 105 2.72 11.71 -2.15
N GLY A 106 1.81 12.57 -1.68
CA GLY A 106 0.66 13.03 -2.46
C GLY A 106 1.08 13.82 -3.69
N LEU A 107 2.01 14.77 -3.54
CA LEU A 107 2.57 15.51 -4.67
C LEU A 107 3.31 14.59 -5.65
N LEU A 108 4.15 13.68 -5.16
CA LEU A 108 4.85 12.70 -6.01
C LEU A 108 3.88 11.83 -6.80
N TYR A 109 2.79 11.38 -6.18
CA TYR A 109 1.75 10.61 -6.85
C TYR A 109 1.04 11.43 -7.94
N VAL A 110 0.70 12.70 -7.66
CA VAL A 110 0.12 13.61 -8.64
C VAL A 110 1.06 13.79 -9.83
N VAL A 111 2.35 14.06 -9.59
CA VAL A 111 3.35 14.18 -10.66
C VAL A 111 3.40 12.89 -11.49
N LEU A 112 3.50 11.72 -10.85
CA LEU A 112 3.56 10.43 -11.52
C LEU A 112 2.38 10.23 -12.48
N VAL A 113 1.17 10.53 -12.02
CA VAL A 113 -0.07 10.38 -12.80
C VAL A 113 -0.13 11.32 -14.00
N TYR A 114 0.38 12.55 -13.88
CA TYR A 114 0.35 13.54 -14.96
C TYR A 114 1.49 13.35 -15.98
N THR A 115 2.65 12.86 -15.56
CA THR A 115 3.81 12.73 -16.44
C THR A 115 3.82 11.46 -17.28
N TYR A 116 3.37 10.34 -16.71
CA TYR A 116 3.49 9.03 -17.38
C TYR A 116 2.21 8.65 -18.13
N LYS A 117 2.41 8.05 -19.31
CA LYS A 117 1.32 7.43 -20.07
C LYS A 117 0.98 6.05 -19.52
N PHE A 118 -0.20 5.58 -19.85
CA PHE A 118 -0.75 4.32 -19.34
C PHE A 118 -1.07 3.41 -20.50
N SER A 119 -0.58 2.17 -20.44
CA SER A 119 -0.99 1.09 -21.32
C SER A 119 -2.06 0.25 -20.63
N ILE A 120 -3.10 -0.08 -21.39
CA ILE A 120 -4.21 -0.90 -20.91
C ILE A 120 -4.14 -2.21 -21.69
N SER A 121 -3.92 -3.32 -20.97
CA SER A 121 -3.98 -4.66 -21.54
C SER A 121 -5.22 -5.39 -21.02
N ILE A 122 -5.89 -6.09 -21.93
CA ILE A 122 -7.05 -6.91 -21.60
C ILE A 122 -6.58 -8.35 -21.52
N THR A 123 -6.77 -8.97 -20.38
CA THR A 123 -6.49 -10.39 -20.19
C THR A 123 -7.77 -11.12 -19.83
N ASN A 124 -8.00 -12.28 -20.43
CA ASN A 124 -9.16 -13.10 -20.11
C ASN A 124 -9.17 -13.58 -18.64
N LYS A 125 -8.01 -13.53 -17.97
CA LYS A 125 -7.84 -14.03 -16.60
C LYS A 125 -8.12 -13.01 -15.51
N PHE A 126 -7.67 -11.76 -15.71
CA PHE A 126 -7.72 -10.74 -14.66
C PHE A 126 -8.47 -9.48 -15.09
N GLY A 127 -9.12 -9.53 -16.26
CA GLY A 127 -9.78 -8.39 -16.87
C GLY A 127 -8.76 -7.34 -17.32
N PHE A 128 -9.06 -6.08 -17.00
CA PHE A 128 -8.22 -4.94 -17.36
C PHE A 128 -7.01 -4.80 -16.43
N ILE A 129 -5.82 -4.85 -17.03
CA ILE A 129 -4.56 -4.56 -16.36
C ILE A 129 -4.08 -3.21 -16.85
N ILE A 130 -3.81 -2.30 -15.90
CA ILE A 130 -3.32 -0.96 -16.20
C ILE A 130 -1.86 -0.91 -15.76
N SER A 131 -0.97 -0.70 -16.73
CA SER A 131 0.46 -0.56 -16.52
C SER A 131 0.93 0.83 -16.95
N LEU A 132 2.01 1.30 -16.34
CA LEU A 132 2.70 2.52 -16.76
C LEU A 132 3.49 2.23 -18.03
N GLU A 133 3.21 2.97 -19.11
CA GLU A 133 3.99 2.92 -20.34
C GLU A 133 5.37 3.55 -20.07
N ASN A 134 6.45 2.82 -20.34
CA ASN A 134 7.81 3.17 -19.88
C ASN A 134 7.92 3.40 -18.36
N GLY A 135 7.16 2.63 -17.57
CA GLY A 135 7.08 2.74 -16.11
C GLY A 135 8.31 2.34 -15.30
N MET A 136 9.44 2.00 -15.94
CA MET A 136 10.64 1.55 -15.22
C MET A 136 11.16 2.60 -14.23
N ILE A 137 11.30 3.85 -14.67
CA ILE A 137 11.78 4.95 -13.82
C ILE A 137 10.88 5.17 -12.58
N PRO A 138 9.56 5.37 -12.71
CA PRO A 138 8.71 5.63 -11.55
C PRO A 138 8.64 4.43 -10.61
N ILE A 139 8.70 3.19 -11.12
CA ILE A 139 8.73 2.00 -10.28
C ILE A 139 10.06 1.91 -9.51
N LEU A 140 11.19 2.23 -10.14
CA LEU A 140 12.49 2.27 -9.44
C LEU A 140 12.51 3.33 -8.34
N ILE A 141 11.98 4.53 -8.60
CA ILE A 141 11.85 5.57 -7.57
C ILE A 141 11.00 5.08 -6.41
N TYR A 142 9.89 4.41 -6.68
CA TYR A 142 9.04 3.81 -5.66
C TYR A 142 9.77 2.74 -4.84
N LEU A 143 10.52 1.85 -5.49
CA LEU A 143 11.34 0.85 -4.83
C LEU A 143 12.42 1.48 -3.94
N ILE A 144 13.04 2.59 -4.37
CA ILE A 144 14.00 3.34 -3.54
C ILE A 144 13.32 3.89 -2.27
N ILE A 145 12.10 4.43 -2.39
CA ILE A 145 11.33 4.91 -1.23
C ILE A 145 11.08 3.75 -0.26
N LEU A 146 10.59 2.60 -0.75
CA LEU A 146 10.34 1.43 0.10
C LEU A 146 11.64 0.91 0.74
N ALA A 147 12.73 0.80 -0.03
CA ALA A 147 14.02 0.36 0.48
C ALA A 147 14.57 1.31 1.55
N SER A 148 14.39 2.62 1.38
CA SER A 148 14.79 3.61 2.40
C SER A 148 14.03 3.44 3.72
N LEU A 149 12.73 3.09 3.64
CA LEU A 149 11.93 2.73 4.81
C LEU A 149 12.45 1.43 5.44
N ALA A 150 12.78 0.42 4.65
CA ALA A 150 13.38 -0.84 5.11
C ALA A 150 14.64 -0.58 5.95
N VAL A 151 15.57 0.21 5.41
CA VAL A 151 16.82 0.60 6.07
C VAL A 151 16.53 1.36 7.36
N PHE A 152 15.57 2.30 7.33
CA PHE A 152 15.18 3.02 8.54
C PHE A 152 14.63 2.09 9.63
N ILE A 153 13.82 1.10 9.28
CA ILE A 153 13.29 0.10 10.23
C ILE A 153 14.45 -0.68 10.84
N LEU A 154 15.40 -1.12 10.02
CA LEU A 154 16.55 -1.92 10.43
C LEU A 154 17.44 -1.15 11.41
N ILE A 155 17.78 0.11 11.12
CA ILE A 155 18.59 0.97 12.00
C ILE A 155 17.92 1.18 13.37
N ASN A 156 16.58 1.21 13.40
CA ASN A 156 15.82 1.52 14.61
C ASN A 156 15.35 0.27 15.39
N LEU A 157 15.70 -0.93 14.93
CA LEU A 157 15.18 -2.20 15.46
C LEU A 157 15.62 -2.47 16.91
N ASP A 158 16.82 -2.03 17.28
CA ASP A 158 17.43 -2.31 18.59
C ASP A 158 17.14 -1.26 19.67
N LYS A 159 16.30 -0.26 19.37
CA LYS A 159 15.94 0.76 20.36
C LYS A 159 15.20 0.16 21.58
N PRO A 160 15.49 0.66 22.80
CA PRO A 160 15.07 -0.01 24.05
C PRO A 160 13.56 -0.08 24.26
N PHE A 161 12.81 0.95 23.81
CA PHE A 161 11.35 1.02 23.99
C PHE A 161 10.55 0.56 22.76
N CYS A 162 11.24 0.07 21.74
CA CYS A 162 10.62 -0.32 20.50
C CYS A 162 9.95 -1.70 20.62
N ASN A 163 8.78 -1.86 19.99
CA ASN A 163 8.17 -3.17 19.79
C ASN A 163 8.96 -3.98 18.76
N LYS A 164 10.01 -4.69 19.21
CA LYS A 164 10.92 -5.46 18.36
C LYS A 164 10.20 -6.50 17.49
N VAL A 165 9.18 -7.16 18.04
CA VAL A 165 8.40 -8.17 17.29
C VAL A 165 7.59 -7.51 16.18
N GLY A 166 6.96 -6.36 16.47
CA GLY A 166 6.25 -5.56 15.46
C GLY A 166 7.17 -5.06 14.36
N MET A 167 8.34 -4.52 14.72
CA MET A 167 9.33 -4.03 13.75
C MET A 167 9.90 -5.14 12.86
N ARG A 168 10.26 -6.30 13.41
CA ARG A 168 10.73 -7.44 12.61
C ARG A 168 9.66 -7.91 11.63
N LEU A 169 8.42 -8.01 12.10
CA LEU A 169 7.29 -8.39 11.25
C LEU A 169 7.12 -7.38 10.10
N LEU A 170 7.15 -6.08 10.40
CA LEU A 170 7.02 -5.02 9.41
C LEU A 170 8.19 -5.02 8.41
N LEU A 171 9.42 -5.25 8.87
CA LEU A 171 10.60 -5.40 8.01
C LEU A 171 10.47 -6.59 7.04
N VAL A 172 10.07 -7.77 7.55
CA VAL A 172 9.88 -8.97 6.73
C VAL A 172 8.76 -8.74 5.70
N SER A 173 7.62 -8.19 6.12
CA SER A 173 6.51 -7.88 5.20
C SER A 173 6.92 -6.90 4.11
N LEU A 174 7.72 -5.89 4.45
CA LEU A 174 8.20 -4.90 3.49
C LEU A 174 9.23 -5.48 2.51
N ILE A 175 10.13 -6.35 2.98
CA ILE A 175 11.07 -7.08 2.08
C ILE A 175 10.28 -7.96 1.12
N LEU A 176 9.30 -8.73 1.60
CA LEU A 176 8.47 -9.57 0.74
C LEU A 176 7.72 -8.74 -0.31
N TYR A 177 7.21 -7.57 0.07
CA TYR A 177 6.56 -6.66 -0.87
C TYR A 177 7.52 -6.10 -1.93
N ILE A 178 8.75 -5.72 -1.55
CA ILE A 178 9.79 -5.30 -2.49
C ILE A 178 10.13 -6.44 -3.46
N VAL A 179 10.33 -7.66 -2.96
CA VAL A 179 10.64 -8.83 -3.78
C VAL A 179 9.51 -9.12 -4.76
N GLU A 180 8.25 -9.08 -4.31
CA GLU A 180 7.08 -9.27 -5.18
C GLU A 180 7.03 -8.21 -6.30
N TYR A 181 7.33 -6.95 -5.99
CA TYR A 181 7.42 -5.88 -6.99
C TYR A 181 8.55 -6.11 -8.01
N ILE A 182 9.72 -6.56 -7.57
CA ILE A 182 10.87 -6.85 -8.44
C ILE A 182 10.55 -8.03 -9.36
N LEU A 183 9.92 -9.09 -8.84
CA LEU A 183 9.49 -10.22 -9.64
C LEU A 183 8.46 -9.80 -10.69
N LEU A 184 7.51 -8.94 -10.32
CA LEU A 184 6.52 -8.38 -11.25
C LEU A 184 7.18 -7.55 -12.35
N LEU A 185 8.20 -6.73 -12.04
CA LEU A 185 9.02 -6.06 -13.04
C LEU A 185 9.75 -7.04 -13.98
N GLY A 186 10.23 -8.16 -13.43
CA GLY A 186 10.86 -9.25 -14.18
C GLY A 186 9.89 -10.11 -15.00
N GLY A 187 8.59 -9.80 -15.00
CA GLY A 187 7.55 -10.55 -15.72
C GLY A 187 7.07 -11.82 -15.02
N ILE A 188 7.51 -12.07 -13.79
CA ILE A 188 7.15 -13.25 -12.99
C ILE A 188 6.16 -12.81 -11.91
N SER A 189 4.87 -13.02 -12.13
CA SER A 189 3.85 -12.60 -11.17
C SER A 189 2.70 -13.59 -11.08
N ILE A 190 2.28 -13.92 -9.85
CA ILE A 190 1.10 -14.75 -9.58
C ILE A 190 -0.18 -13.96 -9.88
N TYR A 191 -0.19 -12.68 -9.50
CA TYR A 191 -1.27 -11.73 -9.72
C TYR A 191 -0.76 -10.51 -10.50
N PRO A 192 -1.63 -9.78 -11.22
CA PRO A 192 -1.22 -8.61 -12.02
C PRO A 192 -0.71 -7.43 -11.19
N TYR A 193 -0.90 -7.46 -9.87
CA TYR A 193 -0.43 -6.46 -8.92
C TYR A 193 0.17 -7.18 -7.69
N PRO A 194 1.07 -6.53 -6.94
CA PRO A 194 1.75 -7.13 -5.80
C PRO A 194 0.83 -7.14 -4.57
N ILE A 195 -0.15 -8.03 -4.59
CA ILE A 195 -1.26 -8.06 -3.63
C ILE A 195 -0.86 -8.80 -2.35
N ILE A 196 0.07 -9.75 -2.43
CA ILE A 196 0.45 -10.58 -1.28
C ILE A 196 1.15 -9.72 -0.22
N GLY A 197 2.13 -8.93 -0.63
CA GLY A 197 2.83 -8.01 0.27
C GLY A 197 1.92 -6.90 0.80
N GLU A 198 0.91 -6.44 0.03
CA GLU A 198 -0.09 -5.49 0.53
C GLU A 198 -0.88 -6.06 1.70
N VAL A 199 -1.34 -7.31 1.60
CA VAL A 199 -2.04 -8.00 2.70
C VAL A 199 -1.13 -8.09 3.94
N LEU A 200 0.14 -8.44 3.76
CA LEU A 200 1.09 -8.52 4.86
C LEU A 200 1.30 -7.16 5.54
N ILE A 201 1.41 -6.07 4.78
CA ILE A 201 1.54 -4.71 5.30
C ILE A 201 0.27 -4.28 6.05
N LEU A 202 -0.92 -4.61 5.54
CA LEU A 202 -2.19 -4.37 6.25
C LEU A 202 -2.24 -5.16 7.57
N PHE A 203 -1.71 -6.38 7.60
CA PHE A 203 -1.62 -7.16 8.83
C PHE A 203 -0.63 -6.53 9.83
N CYS A 204 0.47 -5.93 9.36
CA CYS A 204 1.36 -5.13 10.21
C CYS A 204 0.60 -3.97 10.86
N LEU A 205 -0.22 -3.26 10.06
CA LEU A 205 -1.02 -2.15 10.54
C LEU A 205 -2.03 -2.62 11.60
N PHE A 206 -2.73 -3.73 11.36
CA PHE A 206 -3.64 -4.34 12.34
C PHE A 206 -2.95 -4.58 13.68
N LYS A 207 -1.77 -5.21 13.63
CA LYS A 207 -0.96 -5.48 14.82
C LYS A 207 -0.53 -4.18 15.50
N SER A 208 -0.15 -3.16 14.74
CA SER A 208 0.24 -1.85 15.27
C SER A 208 -0.91 -1.16 16.03
N ILE A 209 -2.10 -1.06 15.44
CA ILE A 209 -3.28 -0.43 16.05
C ILE A 209 -3.68 -1.18 17.32
N SER A 210 -3.57 -2.51 17.32
CA SER A 210 -3.90 -3.33 18.49
C SER A 210 -3.01 -3.08 19.71
N THR A 211 -1.89 -2.36 19.54
CA THR A 211 -1.01 -2.01 20.66
C THR A 211 -1.50 -0.84 21.50
N PHE A 212 -2.53 -0.10 21.05
CA PHE A 212 -3.06 1.08 21.76
C PHE A 212 -3.97 0.77 22.95
N LYS A 213 -4.40 -0.51 23.10
CA LYS A 213 -5.26 -1.06 24.18
C LYS A 213 -6.20 -0.05 24.85
#